data_AF-A0A1M7JUY8-F1
#
_entry.id   AF-A0A1M7JUY8-F1
#
_cell.length_a   1.000
_cell.length_b   1.000
_cell.length_c   1.000
_cell.angle_alpha   90.00
_cell.angle_beta   90.00
_cell.angle_gamma   90.00
#
_symmetry.space_group_name_H-M   'P 1'
#
loop_
_entity.id
_entity.type
_entity.pdbx_description
1 polymer ?
#
loop_
_entity_poly.entity_id
_entity_poly.type
_entity_poly.pdbx_seq_one_letter_code
_entity_poly.pdbx_strand_id
1 'polypeptide(L)'
;MAKTSIPAKIQLALWAKAGGRCEYRGCNIELIGDLIAGREDGKFGFVAHIVADSPEGPRGDPVRSLLLAQDITNLMLLCATHHKGVDVDYLADHPEEILLEMKAEHEDRISIVTGIAEERASHVIRFAADIGRNDALVSTRSIFAAMPPDRHPAQGRTIDIELVGCEYADHEAKYWEVQQDNLRRQFARKVKERIEQREINQISVFALAPQPLLIELGRLLGDIVPVSVHQRHREPSTWRWQPNQPAITFQTGEPAQPRYSTVALKLALSATVNDDRIHAVLGDNVQIWSLTADNPHNDIMRRPEDLAEFKRRVRYLFDRIKAAHGEDAIINVFPALPNSTAVEVGRIWMSKADLPLRIWDQNRTVGGFVSTLTIA
;
A
#
# COMPACT_ATOMS: atom_id res chain seq x y z
N MET A 1 20.72 -4.71 40.52
CA MET A 1 21.39 -3.54 39.93
C MET A 1 22.69 -4.03 39.32
N ALA A 2 23.00 -3.61 38.09
CA ALA A 2 24.27 -3.92 37.44
C ALA A 2 25.43 -3.43 38.31
N LYS A 3 26.47 -4.25 38.45
CA LYS A 3 27.71 -3.92 39.16
C LYS A 3 28.68 -3.18 38.24
N THR A 4 28.56 -3.37 36.93
CA THR A 4 29.44 -2.83 35.90
C THR A 4 28.91 -1.51 35.35
N SER A 5 29.77 -0.49 35.34
CA SER A 5 29.47 0.76 34.64
C SER A 5 29.74 0.60 33.14
N ILE A 6 28.72 0.80 32.32
CA ILE A 6 28.82 0.73 30.85
C ILE A 6 29.38 2.05 30.31
N PRO A 7 30.44 2.04 29.48
CA PRO A 7 31.01 3.25 28.91
C PRO A 7 29.98 4.09 28.13
N ALA A 8 30.05 5.42 28.24
CA ALA A 8 29.10 6.34 27.59
C ALA A 8 29.02 6.14 26.07
N LYS A 9 30.16 5.87 25.41
CA LYS A 9 30.21 5.59 23.96
C LYS A 9 29.36 4.37 23.58
N ILE A 10 29.35 3.34 24.42
CA ILE A 10 28.60 2.10 24.20
C ILE A 10 27.11 2.34 24.43
N GLN A 11 26.76 3.06 25.49
CA GLN A 11 25.37 3.46 25.73
C GLN A 11 24.83 4.30 24.55
N LEU A 12 25.56 5.31 24.10
CA LEU A 12 25.14 6.14 22.96
C LEU A 12 24.93 5.30 21.69
N ALA A 13 25.85 4.38 21.40
CA ALA A 13 25.72 3.48 20.25
C ALA A 13 24.50 2.57 20.36
N LEU A 14 24.22 2.00 21.53
CA LEU A 14 23.04 1.17 21.77
C LEU A 14 21.75 1.99 21.60
N TRP A 15 21.68 3.17 22.22
CA TRP A 15 20.52 4.06 22.10
C TRP A 15 20.26 4.46 20.64
N ALA A 16 21.30 4.73 19.86
CA ALA A 16 21.19 5.03 18.44
C ALA A 16 20.71 3.82 17.62
N LYS A 17 21.28 2.63 17.85
CA LYS A 17 20.87 1.38 17.19
C LYS A 17 19.42 0.99 17.50
N ALA A 18 18.97 1.23 18.73
CA ALA A 18 17.60 0.99 19.15
C ALA A 18 16.62 2.09 18.70
N GLY A 19 17.10 3.21 18.12
CA GLY A 19 16.29 4.36 17.73
C GLY A 19 15.57 5.02 18.91
N GLY A 20 16.14 4.94 20.11
CA GLY A 20 15.51 5.43 21.36
C GLY A 20 14.23 4.70 21.75
N ARG A 21 14.00 3.47 21.26
CA ARG A 21 12.80 2.68 21.51
C ARG A 21 13.12 1.36 22.20
N CYS A 22 12.16 0.86 22.98
CA CYS A 22 12.30 -0.44 23.64
C CYS A 22 12.42 -1.58 22.61
N GLU A 23 13.48 -2.39 22.75
CA GLU A 23 13.81 -3.52 21.86
C GLU A 23 13.00 -4.80 22.14
N TYR A 24 12.14 -4.80 23.17
CA TYR A 24 11.27 -5.94 23.44
C TYR A 24 10.27 -6.14 22.30
N ARG A 25 10.14 -7.38 21.82
CA ARG A 25 9.27 -7.75 20.68
C ARG A 25 7.83 -7.27 20.93
N GLY A 26 7.35 -6.38 20.07
CA GLY A 26 5.99 -5.82 20.13
C GLY A 26 5.81 -4.55 20.99
N CYS A 27 6.83 -4.06 21.70
CA CYS A 27 6.71 -2.86 22.55
C CYS A 27 6.90 -1.54 21.75
N ASN A 28 8.13 -1.25 21.31
CA ASN A 28 8.49 -0.07 20.52
C ASN A 28 8.11 1.31 21.13
N ILE A 29 7.86 1.38 22.45
CA ILE A 29 7.63 2.63 23.19
C ILE A 29 8.87 3.52 23.12
N GLU A 30 8.65 4.83 22.99
CA GLU A 30 9.70 5.85 22.99
C GLU A 30 10.23 6.07 24.41
N LEU A 31 11.56 6.04 24.55
CA LEU A 31 12.25 6.07 25.84
C LEU A 31 12.99 7.40 26.08
N ILE A 32 12.82 8.36 25.17
CA ILE A 32 13.35 9.71 25.24
C ILE A 32 12.19 10.68 25.39
N GLY A 33 12.30 11.54 26.39
CA GLY A 33 11.34 12.59 26.67
C GLY A 33 10.12 12.11 27.46
N ASP A 34 9.49 13.07 28.12
CA ASP A 34 8.21 12.97 28.79
C ASP A 34 7.44 14.26 28.51
N LEU A 35 6.52 14.17 27.55
CA LEU A 35 5.68 15.29 27.13
C LEU A 35 4.75 15.78 28.26
N ILE A 36 4.36 14.90 29.18
CA ILE A 36 3.49 15.26 30.31
C ILE A 36 4.27 16.09 31.33
N ALA A 37 5.53 15.70 31.61
CA ALA A 37 6.42 16.45 32.50
C ALA A 37 7.17 17.60 31.81
N GLY A 38 6.98 17.80 30.50
CA GLY A 38 7.68 18.82 29.70
C GLY A 38 9.19 18.62 29.63
N ARG A 39 9.67 17.38 29.79
CA ARG A 39 11.11 17.05 29.73
C ARG A 39 11.44 16.44 28.38
N GLU A 40 12.08 17.19 27.50
CA GLU A 40 12.38 16.71 26.14
C GLU A 40 13.62 15.80 26.07
N ASP A 41 14.54 15.89 27.04
CA ASP A 41 15.83 15.19 27.05
C ASP A 41 15.93 14.05 28.07
N GLY A 42 14.84 13.75 28.78
CA GLY A 42 14.78 12.69 29.78
C GLY A 42 15.02 11.30 29.18
N LYS A 43 15.87 10.48 29.81
CA LYS A 43 16.10 9.08 29.42
C LYS A 43 15.39 8.16 30.39
N PHE A 44 14.36 7.47 29.91
CA PHE A 44 13.51 6.57 30.71
C PHE A 44 13.75 5.08 30.41
N GLY A 45 14.66 4.81 29.46
CA GLY A 45 15.10 3.47 29.10
C GLY A 45 16.22 2.94 29.99
N PHE A 46 16.28 1.63 30.11
CA PHE A 46 17.28 0.88 30.85
C PHE A 46 18.17 0.12 29.88
N VAL A 47 19.48 0.14 30.13
CA VAL A 47 20.43 -0.72 29.43
C VAL A 47 20.51 -2.04 30.20
N ALA A 48 19.86 -3.06 29.65
CA ALA A 48 19.80 -4.40 30.22
C ALA A 48 20.94 -5.26 29.67
N HIS A 49 21.45 -6.16 30.50
CA HIS A 49 22.35 -7.23 30.09
C HIS A 49 21.56 -8.45 29.65
N ILE A 50 21.89 -9.02 28.48
CA ILE A 50 21.32 -10.29 28.02
C ILE A 50 21.87 -11.43 28.90
N VAL A 51 23.19 -11.54 28.98
CA VAL A 51 23.94 -12.32 29.97
C VAL A 51 24.37 -11.36 31.08
N ALA A 52 23.88 -11.57 32.30
CA ALA A 52 24.16 -10.68 33.43
C ALA A 52 25.66 -10.45 33.65
N ASP A 53 26.00 -9.28 34.19
CA ASP A 53 27.38 -8.89 34.52
C ASP A 53 27.94 -9.58 35.78
N SER A 54 27.12 -10.37 36.47
CA SER A 54 27.49 -11.24 37.60
C SER A 54 27.15 -12.69 37.25
N PRO A 55 28.00 -13.66 37.61
CA PRO A 55 27.71 -15.09 37.40
C PRO A 55 26.39 -15.55 38.05
N GLU A 56 25.98 -14.92 39.14
CA GLU A 56 24.75 -15.23 39.89
C GLU A 56 23.53 -14.45 39.41
N GLY A 57 23.70 -13.60 38.40
CA GLY A 57 22.61 -12.79 37.84
C GLY A 57 21.75 -13.56 36.83
N PRO A 58 20.70 -12.93 36.30
CA PRO A 58 19.88 -13.49 35.22
C PRO A 58 20.72 -13.96 34.04
N ARG A 59 20.67 -15.26 33.72
CA ARG A 59 21.48 -15.91 32.67
C ARG A 59 23.00 -15.70 32.85
N GLY A 60 23.47 -15.45 34.07
CA GLY A 60 24.88 -15.24 34.37
C GLY A 60 25.74 -16.48 34.09
N ASP A 61 27.01 -16.26 33.78
CA ASP A 61 27.99 -17.29 33.48
C ASP A 61 29.34 -16.98 34.15
N PRO A 62 30.02 -17.97 34.78
CA PRO A 62 31.27 -17.74 35.51
C PRO A 62 32.40 -17.07 34.71
N VAL A 63 32.41 -17.22 33.38
CA VAL A 63 33.44 -16.69 32.50
C VAL A 63 32.89 -15.54 31.65
N ARG A 64 31.76 -15.77 31.00
CA ARG A 64 31.20 -14.85 30.00
C ARG A 64 30.63 -13.59 30.62
N SER A 65 30.11 -13.64 31.85
CA SER A 65 29.56 -12.45 32.53
C SER A 65 30.56 -11.30 32.57
N LEU A 66 31.82 -11.57 32.92
CA LEU A 66 32.86 -10.54 32.95
C LEU A 66 33.27 -10.08 31.54
N LEU A 67 33.37 -11.02 30.60
CA LEU A 67 33.78 -10.74 29.21
C LEU A 67 32.74 -9.88 28.47
N LEU A 68 31.46 -10.15 28.68
CA LEU A 68 30.34 -9.54 27.96
C LEU A 68 29.74 -8.34 28.69
N ALA A 69 30.16 -8.03 29.92
CA ALA A 69 29.56 -6.98 30.75
C ALA A 69 29.51 -5.59 30.08
N GLN A 70 30.43 -5.33 29.14
CA GLN A 70 30.50 -4.08 28.38
C GLN A 70 30.33 -4.29 26.87
N ASP A 71 30.10 -5.52 26.40
CA ASP A 71 29.95 -5.80 24.98
C ASP A 71 28.56 -5.35 24.51
N ILE A 72 28.49 -4.46 23.53
CA ILE A 72 27.22 -3.95 22.98
C ILE A 72 26.30 -5.06 22.44
N THR A 73 26.88 -6.17 21.97
CA THR A 73 26.10 -7.32 21.49
C THR A 73 25.35 -8.02 22.62
N ASN A 74 25.80 -7.85 23.86
CA ASN A 74 25.19 -8.37 25.08
C ASN A 74 24.27 -7.35 25.78
N LEU A 75 24.08 -6.16 25.20
CA LEU A 75 23.28 -5.09 25.80
C LEU A 75 22.00 -4.83 24.98
N MET A 76 20.89 -4.64 25.67
CA MET A 76 19.59 -4.33 25.08
C MET A 76 18.94 -3.12 25.78
N LEU A 77 18.26 -2.26 25.02
CA LEU A 77 17.52 -1.12 25.53
C LEU A 77 16.06 -1.50 25.81
N LEU A 78 15.65 -1.42 27.07
CA LEU A 78 14.31 -1.82 27.53
C LEU A 78 13.59 -0.70 28.31
N CYS A 79 12.25 -0.68 28.26
CA CYS A 79 11.46 0.14 29.17
C CYS A 79 11.43 -0.50 30.58
N ALA A 80 10.98 0.25 31.59
CA ALA A 80 10.90 -0.24 32.97
C ALA A 80 10.15 -1.59 33.10
N THR A 81 9.01 -1.72 32.41
CA THR A 81 8.17 -2.93 32.43
C THR A 81 8.93 -4.14 31.90
N HIS A 82 9.49 -4.04 30.70
CA HIS A 82 10.15 -5.18 30.07
C HIS A 82 11.52 -5.46 30.69
N HIS A 83 12.23 -4.45 31.19
CA HIS A 83 13.47 -4.65 31.95
C HIS A 83 13.24 -5.49 33.20
N LYS A 84 12.21 -5.17 34.01
CA LYS A 84 11.84 -5.99 35.17
C LYS A 84 11.38 -7.38 34.74
N GLY A 85 10.58 -7.44 33.70
CA GLY A 85 9.97 -8.69 33.26
C GLY A 85 11.00 -9.75 32.82
N VAL A 86 11.93 -9.39 31.92
CA VAL A 86 12.90 -10.37 31.38
C VAL A 86 13.90 -10.87 32.42
N ASP A 87 14.15 -10.10 33.48
CA ASP A 87 15.12 -10.42 34.53
C ASP A 87 14.50 -11.06 35.77
N VAL A 88 13.18 -10.90 35.97
CA VAL A 88 12.51 -11.29 37.23
C VAL A 88 11.24 -12.07 36.96
N ASP A 89 10.23 -11.43 36.38
CA ASP A 89 8.86 -11.97 36.41
C ASP A 89 8.67 -13.15 35.42
N TYR A 90 9.38 -13.16 34.30
CA TYR A 90 9.28 -14.19 33.25
C TYR A 90 10.66 -14.59 32.70
N LEU A 91 11.65 -14.71 33.60
CA LEU A 91 13.03 -15.08 33.31
C LEU A 91 13.14 -16.38 32.48
N ALA A 92 12.35 -17.40 32.83
CA ALA A 92 12.36 -18.69 32.14
C ALA A 92 11.95 -18.60 30.66
N ASP A 93 11.09 -17.64 30.32
CA ASP A 93 10.59 -17.43 28.96
C ASP A 93 11.56 -16.62 28.09
N HIS A 94 12.64 -16.09 28.69
CA HIS A 94 13.61 -15.21 28.03
C HIS A 94 15.03 -15.75 28.20
N PRO A 95 15.34 -16.93 27.61
CA PRO A 95 16.72 -17.39 27.51
C PRO A 95 17.53 -16.42 26.64
N GLU A 96 18.86 -16.50 26.75
CA GLU A 96 19.80 -15.65 26.02
C GLU A 96 19.50 -15.57 24.52
N GLU A 97 19.26 -16.72 23.86
CA GLU A 97 19.00 -16.81 22.43
C GLU A 97 17.80 -15.95 21.98
N ILE A 98 16.71 -15.98 22.76
CA ILE A 98 15.51 -15.21 22.44
C ILE A 98 15.78 -13.71 22.55
N LEU A 99 16.52 -13.27 23.58
CA LEU A 99 16.87 -11.86 23.72
C LEU A 99 17.82 -11.41 22.59
N LEU A 100 18.78 -12.24 22.19
CA LEU A 100 19.63 -11.94 21.03
C LEU A 100 18.82 -11.82 19.74
N GLU A 101 17.85 -12.71 19.53
CA GLU A 101 16.94 -12.65 18.37
C GLU A 101 16.09 -11.36 18.38
N MET A 102 15.45 -11.04 19.51
CA MET A 102 14.67 -9.80 19.66
C MET A 102 15.50 -8.55 19.37
N LYS A 103 16.74 -8.52 19.88
CA LYS A 103 17.69 -7.44 19.62
C LYS A 103 17.98 -7.31 18.13
N ALA A 104 18.36 -8.40 17.48
CA ALA A 104 18.71 -8.42 16.06
C ALA A 104 17.52 -7.95 15.20
N GLU A 105 16.32 -8.50 15.43
CA GLU A 105 15.10 -8.08 14.74
C GLU A 105 14.82 -6.58 14.87
N HIS A 106 15.01 -6.01 16.07
CA HIS A 106 14.77 -4.59 16.32
C HIS A 106 15.83 -3.71 15.66
N GLU A 107 17.11 -4.00 15.88
CA GLU A 107 18.22 -3.22 15.31
C GLU A 107 18.22 -3.27 13.79
N ASP A 108 17.97 -4.44 13.18
CA ASP A 108 17.87 -4.59 11.73
C ASP A 108 16.72 -3.76 11.18
N ARG A 109 15.55 -3.79 11.84
CA ARG A 109 14.40 -2.97 11.46
C ARG A 109 14.71 -1.47 11.56
N ILE A 110 15.34 -1.01 12.64
CA ILE A 110 15.73 0.40 12.78
C ILE A 110 16.71 0.75 11.67
N SER A 111 17.77 -0.03 11.47
CA SER A 111 18.77 0.21 10.44
C SER A 111 18.17 0.26 9.04
N ILE A 112 17.24 -0.64 8.71
CA ILE A 112 16.54 -0.64 7.41
C ILE A 112 15.71 0.63 7.26
N VAL A 113 14.90 0.99 8.25
CA VAL A 113 13.96 2.13 8.17
C VAL A 113 14.71 3.47 8.16
N THR A 114 15.77 3.62 8.94
CA THR A 114 16.58 4.84 8.98
C THR A 114 17.62 4.88 7.87
N GLY A 115 17.91 3.76 7.23
CA GLY A 115 18.80 3.67 6.06
C GLY A 115 18.10 3.93 4.73
N ILE A 116 16.78 4.13 4.71
CA ILE A 116 16.04 4.52 3.50
C ILE A 116 16.48 5.95 3.14
N ALA A 117 17.24 6.05 2.06
CA ALA A 117 17.82 7.31 1.62
C ALA A 117 16.76 8.29 1.07
N GLU A 118 17.03 9.59 1.17
CA GLU A 118 16.10 10.68 0.87
C GLU A 118 15.54 10.60 -0.57
N GLU A 119 16.29 10.06 -1.52
CA GLU A 119 15.83 9.86 -2.90
C GLU A 119 14.67 8.87 -3.05
N ARG A 120 14.39 8.06 -2.01
CA ARG A 120 13.22 7.17 -1.95
C ARG A 120 11.99 7.85 -1.34
N ALA A 121 12.07 9.14 -1.03
CA ALA A 121 10.94 9.93 -0.59
C ALA A 121 9.84 9.91 -1.64
N SER A 122 8.60 9.74 -1.20
CA SER A 122 7.44 9.77 -2.08
C SER A 122 6.28 10.55 -1.46
N HIS A 123 5.68 11.42 -2.27
CA HIS A 123 4.44 12.07 -1.89
C HIS A 123 3.28 11.06 -1.95
N VAL A 124 2.50 11.01 -0.88
CA VAL A 124 1.44 10.01 -0.73
C VAL A 124 0.11 10.61 -1.15
N ILE A 125 -0.52 10.08 -2.19
CA ILE A 125 -1.89 10.41 -2.55
C ILE A 125 -2.81 9.39 -1.89
N ARG A 126 -3.74 9.86 -1.07
CA ARG A 126 -4.87 9.08 -0.56
C ARG A 126 -6.11 9.51 -1.31
N PHE A 127 -6.70 8.58 -2.08
CA PHE A 127 -7.97 8.82 -2.77
C PHE A 127 -9.07 7.95 -2.17
N ALA A 128 -10.15 8.58 -1.72
CA ALA A 128 -11.30 7.88 -1.19
C ALA A 128 -12.60 8.46 -1.77
N ALA A 129 -13.53 7.58 -2.10
CA ALA A 129 -14.91 7.91 -2.39
C ALA A 129 -15.79 6.76 -1.91
N ASP A 130 -16.98 7.08 -1.42
CA ASP A 130 -17.88 6.10 -0.83
C ASP A 130 -18.22 4.99 -1.82
N ILE A 131 -18.07 3.75 -1.35
CA ILE A 131 -18.51 2.52 -2.03
C ILE A 131 -19.65 1.95 -1.17
N GLY A 132 -20.84 2.54 -1.28
CA GLY A 132 -21.94 2.26 -0.34
C GLY A 132 -21.70 2.84 1.07
N ARG A 133 -22.24 2.22 2.13
CA ARG A 133 -22.22 2.72 3.53
C ARG A 133 -20.93 2.44 4.32
N ASN A 134 -19.84 2.01 3.69
CA ASN A 134 -18.61 1.66 4.40
C ASN A 134 -17.59 2.79 4.33
N ASP A 135 -17.43 3.51 5.44
CA ASP A 135 -16.35 4.49 5.63
C ASP A 135 -14.99 3.79 5.48
N ALA A 136 -14.35 4.03 4.34
CA ALA A 136 -13.00 3.57 4.07
C ALA A 136 -11.98 4.51 4.75
N LEU A 137 -12.03 4.63 6.08
CA LEU A 137 -11.03 5.34 6.85
C LEU A 137 -9.73 4.52 6.85
N VAL A 138 -8.91 4.75 5.84
CA VAL A 138 -7.56 4.20 5.79
C VAL A 138 -6.67 5.06 6.68
N SER A 139 -6.20 4.49 7.79
CA SER A 139 -5.30 5.24 8.68
C SER A 139 -3.99 5.61 7.98
N THR A 140 -3.57 6.87 8.11
CA THR A 140 -2.26 7.35 7.61
C THR A 140 -1.10 6.50 8.09
N ARG A 141 -1.20 6.00 9.34
CA ARG A 141 -0.23 5.06 9.92
C ARG A 141 -0.10 3.78 9.10
N SER A 142 -1.22 3.18 8.68
CA SER A 142 -1.21 1.95 7.86
C SER A 142 -0.62 2.17 6.47
N ILE A 143 -0.85 3.35 5.89
CA ILE A 143 -0.30 3.75 4.60
C ILE A 143 1.22 3.89 4.70
N PHE A 144 1.71 4.71 5.64
CA PHE A 144 3.14 4.94 5.81
C PHE A 144 3.90 3.66 6.19
N ALA A 145 3.29 2.80 7.00
CA ALA A 145 3.87 1.51 7.35
C ALA A 145 3.99 0.54 6.16
N ALA A 146 3.32 0.79 5.04
CA ALA A 146 3.35 -0.08 3.85
C ALA A 146 4.31 0.39 2.75
N MET A 147 4.94 1.57 2.91
CA MET A 147 5.88 2.09 1.91
C MET A 147 7.29 1.47 2.00
N PRO A 148 7.87 1.25 3.19
CA PRO A 148 9.20 0.64 3.31
C PRO A 148 9.25 -0.81 2.83
N PRO A 149 10.41 -1.28 2.33
CA PRO A 149 11.68 -0.53 2.18
C PRO A 149 11.79 0.25 0.85
N ASP A 150 10.85 0.06 -0.07
CA ASP A 150 10.94 0.61 -1.43
C ASP A 150 10.83 2.13 -1.46
N ARG A 151 9.98 2.68 -0.59
CA ARG A 151 9.72 4.11 -0.44
C ARG A 151 9.56 4.50 1.03
N HIS A 152 9.66 5.79 1.31
CA HIS A 152 9.21 6.37 2.58
C HIS A 152 8.39 7.63 2.31
N PRO A 153 7.49 8.03 3.23
CA PRO A 153 6.71 9.25 3.04
C PRO A 153 7.64 10.47 3.00
N ALA A 154 7.49 11.30 1.97
CA ALA A 154 8.25 12.55 1.83
C ALA A 154 7.91 13.57 2.92
N GLN A 155 6.71 13.47 3.50
CA GLN A 155 6.20 14.35 4.56
C GLN A 155 5.38 13.50 5.54
N GLY A 156 5.23 13.95 6.78
CA GLY A 156 4.36 13.30 7.78
C GLY A 156 2.84 13.40 7.48
N ARG A 157 2.44 13.71 6.25
CA ARG A 157 1.05 13.91 5.82
C ARG A 157 0.80 13.37 4.41
N THR A 158 -0.47 13.10 4.12
CA THR A 158 -0.97 12.67 2.81
C THR A 158 -1.55 13.85 2.02
N ILE A 159 -1.58 13.72 0.69
CA ILE A 159 -2.37 14.55 -0.21
C ILE A 159 -3.72 13.84 -0.38
N ASP A 160 -4.70 14.28 0.40
CA ASP A 160 -6.03 13.67 0.39
C ASP A 160 -6.86 14.23 -0.76
N ILE A 161 -7.45 13.34 -1.56
CA ILE A 161 -8.45 13.63 -2.57
C ILE A 161 -9.71 12.86 -2.15
N GLU A 162 -10.74 13.58 -1.75
CA GLU A 162 -12.02 13.00 -1.32
C GLU A 162 -13.12 14.06 -1.40
N LEU A 163 -14.38 13.63 -1.50
CA LEU A 163 -15.55 14.50 -1.39
C LEU A 163 -16.31 14.16 -0.12
N VAL A 164 -16.04 14.88 0.96
CA VAL A 164 -16.72 14.69 2.25
C VAL A 164 -18.15 15.23 2.16
N GLY A 165 -19.13 14.46 2.64
CA GLY A 165 -20.52 14.88 2.70
C GLY A 165 -21.25 14.85 1.35
N CYS A 166 -20.83 14.01 0.41
CA CYS A 166 -21.60 13.76 -0.81
C CYS A 166 -22.85 12.95 -0.47
N GLU A 167 -24.05 13.51 -0.71
CA GLU A 167 -25.31 12.80 -0.46
C GLU A 167 -25.79 11.98 -1.66
N TYR A 168 -25.25 12.24 -2.86
CA TYR A 168 -25.55 11.44 -4.03
C TYR A 168 -24.95 10.03 -3.90
N ALA A 169 -25.62 9.04 -4.47
CA ALA A 169 -25.16 7.66 -4.50
C ALA A 169 -24.84 7.19 -5.93
N ASP A 170 -24.06 6.11 -6.04
CA ASP A 170 -23.55 5.53 -7.30
C ASP A 170 -24.61 5.11 -8.34
N HIS A 171 -25.88 5.01 -7.95
CA HIS A 171 -27.01 4.74 -8.85
C HIS A 171 -27.55 6.02 -9.53
N GLU A 172 -27.11 7.19 -9.07
CA GLU A 172 -27.54 8.49 -9.59
C GLU A 172 -26.50 9.04 -10.58
N ALA A 173 -26.95 9.51 -11.74
CA ALA A 173 -26.05 10.14 -12.73
C ALA A 173 -25.26 11.31 -12.12
N LYS A 174 -25.89 12.06 -11.20
CA LYS A 174 -25.28 13.22 -10.55
C LYS A 174 -24.09 12.88 -9.67
N TYR A 175 -24.06 11.69 -9.07
CA TYR A 175 -22.92 11.20 -8.30
C TYR A 175 -21.65 11.18 -9.18
N TRP A 176 -21.75 10.59 -10.37
CA TRP A 176 -20.60 10.47 -11.27
C TRP A 176 -20.11 11.82 -11.78
N GLU A 177 -21.00 12.73 -12.14
CA GLU A 177 -20.65 14.10 -12.54
C GLU A 177 -19.90 14.84 -11.42
N VAL A 178 -20.47 14.85 -10.20
CA VAL A 178 -19.93 15.59 -9.07
C VAL A 178 -18.61 14.99 -8.58
N GLN A 179 -18.52 13.66 -8.47
CA GLN A 179 -17.30 12.99 -8.03
C GLN A 179 -16.17 13.16 -9.05
N GLN A 180 -16.47 13.08 -10.36
CA GLN A 180 -15.47 13.29 -11.40
C GLN A 180 -14.95 14.73 -11.42
N ASP A 181 -15.84 15.73 -11.36
CA ASP A 181 -15.44 17.14 -11.32
C ASP A 181 -14.61 17.44 -10.07
N ASN A 182 -15.03 16.94 -8.89
CA ASN A 182 -14.27 17.09 -7.65
C ASN A 182 -12.87 16.46 -7.74
N LEU A 183 -12.77 15.21 -8.21
CA LEU A 183 -11.50 14.51 -8.41
C LEU A 183 -10.58 15.32 -9.32
N ARG A 184 -11.07 15.78 -10.48
CA ARG A 184 -10.30 16.59 -11.44
C ARG A 184 -9.78 17.89 -10.84
N ARG A 185 -10.64 18.65 -10.16
CA ARG A 185 -10.28 19.94 -9.56
C ARG A 185 -9.28 19.79 -8.42
N GLN A 186 -9.51 18.82 -7.53
CA GLN A 186 -8.59 18.56 -6.43
C GLN A 186 -7.25 18.04 -6.92
N PHE A 187 -7.24 17.14 -7.90
CA PHE A 187 -6.00 16.65 -8.50
C PHE A 187 -5.22 17.79 -9.15
N ALA A 188 -5.88 18.64 -9.96
CA ALA A 188 -5.23 19.78 -10.61
C ALA A 188 -4.52 20.68 -9.57
N ARG A 189 -5.26 21.11 -8.55
CA ARG A 189 -4.78 22.04 -7.52
C ARG A 189 -3.76 21.43 -6.55
N LYS A 190 -3.97 20.18 -6.11
CA LYS A 190 -3.16 19.57 -5.04
C LYS A 190 -1.96 18.76 -5.55
N VAL A 191 -2.01 18.31 -6.80
CA VAL A 191 -1.02 17.37 -7.38
C VAL A 191 -0.39 17.96 -8.63
N LYS A 192 -1.18 18.29 -9.65
CA LYS A 192 -0.66 18.68 -10.97
C LYS A 192 0.21 19.94 -10.90
N GLU A 193 -0.28 21.01 -10.26
CA GLU A 193 0.48 22.26 -10.09
C GLU A 193 1.85 22.02 -9.41
N ARG A 194 1.89 21.14 -8.41
CA ARG A 194 3.11 20.80 -7.66
C ARG A 194 4.07 19.91 -8.44
N ILE A 195 3.58 19.08 -9.35
CA ILE A 195 4.42 18.37 -10.32
C ILE A 195 5.06 19.38 -11.30
N GLU A 196 4.28 20.32 -11.84
CA GLU A 196 4.77 21.35 -12.77
C GLU A 196 5.84 22.25 -12.12
N GLN A 197 5.69 22.52 -10.82
CA GLN A 197 6.67 23.25 -10.00
C GLN A 197 7.87 22.39 -9.53
N ARG A 198 7.91 21.10 -9.91
CA ARG A 198 8.95 20.12 -9.53
C ARG A 198 9.04 19.84 -8.02
N GLU A 199 7.99 20.14 -7.26
CA GLU A 199 7.91 19.78 -5.83
C GLU A 199 7.57 18.30 -5.63
N ILE A 200 6.82 17.72 -6.57
CA ILE A 200 6.45 16.31 -6.58
C ILE A 200 7.16 15.63 -7.75
N ASN A 201 8.10 14.76 -7.42
CA ASN A 201 8.88 13.96 -8.39
C ASN A 201 8.62 12.45 -8.28
N GLN A 202 7.97 11.97 -7.22
CA GLN A 202 7.67 10.57 -6.97
C GLN A 202 6.37 10.45 -6.17
N ILE A 203 5.43 9.61 -6.63
CA ILE A 203 4.10 9.47 -6.02
C ILE A 203 3.87 8.02 -5.57
N SER A 204 3.26 7.85 -4.40
CA SER A 204 2.69 6.58 -3.93
C SER A 204 1.18 6.73 -3.75
N VAL A 205 0.40 5.88 -4.41
CA VAL A 205 -1.06 6.01 -4.51
C VAL A 205 -1.73 4.93 -3.67
N PHE A 206 -2.59 5.37 -2.76
CA PHE A 206 -3.44 4.53 -1.92
C PHE A 206 -4.89 4.93 -2.19
N ALA A 207 -5.62 4.09 -2.92
CA ALA A 207 -6.94 4.46 -3.42
C ALA A 207 -8.02 3.43 -3.09
N LEU A 208 -9.16 3.91 -2.57
CA LEU A 208 -10.36 3.14 -2.29
C LEU A 208 -11.58 3.93 -2.79
N ALA A 209 -12.05 3.62 -4.00
CA ALA A 209 -13.18 4.27 -4.63
C ALA A 209 -13.84 3.30 -5.64
N PRO A 210 -15.04 3.60 -6.16
CA PRO A 210 -15.62 2.86 -7.28
C PRO A 210 -14.68 2.80 -8.50
N GLN A 211 -14.78 1.71 -9.27
CA GLN A 211 -13.87 1.43 -10.39
C GLN A 211 -13.73 2.60 -11.38
N PRO A 212 -14.83 3.27 -11.81
CA PRO A 212 -14.70 4.38 -12.76
C PRO A 212 -13.85 5.53 -12.24
N LEU A 213 -13.98 5.88 -10.95
CA LEU A 213 -13.21 6.96 -10.34
C LEU A 213 -11.74 6.56 -10.13
N LEU A 214 -11.45 5.30 -9.84
CA LEU A 214 -10.07 4.79 -9.79
C LEU A 214 -9.40 4.88 -11.16
N ILE A 215 -10.11 4.50 -12.23
CA ILE A 215 -9.60 4.60 -13.61
C ILE A 215 -9.39 6.08 -13.98
N GLU A 216 -10.31 6.98 -13.64
CA GLU A 216 -10.12 8.43 -13.88
C GLU A 216 -8.91 8.98 -13.11
N LEU A 217 -8.70 8.58 -11.85
CA LEU A 217 -7.50 8.94 -11.10
C LEU A 217 -6.23 8.46 -11.82
N GLY A 218 -6.24 7.22 -12.32
CA GLY A 218 -5.17 6.67 -13.14
C GLY A 218 -4.85 7.55 -14.34
N ARG A 219 -5.88 7.94 -15.11
CA ARG A 219 -5.75 8.81 -16.28
C ARG A 219 -5.14 10.17 -15.92
N LEU A 220 -5.54 10.75 -14.80
CA LEU A 220 -5.00 12.03 -14.32
C LEU A 220 -3.53 11.93 -13.90
N LEU A 221 -3.12 10.81 -13.31
CA LEU A 221 -1.72 10.54 -12.94
C LEU A 221 -0.82 10.37 -14.16
N GLY A 222 -1.27 9.61 -15.16
CA GLY A 222 -0.50 9.30 -16.37
C GLY A 222 0.91 8.77 -16.07
N ASP A 223 1.86 9.17 -16.92
CA ASP A 223 3.28 8.79 -16.85
C ASP A 223 4.23 9.99 -16.59
N ILE A 224 3.68 11.13 -16.16
CA ILE A 224 4.43 12.39 -15.98
C ILE A 224 5.56 12.24 -14.94
N VAL A 225 5.26 11.56 -13.83
CA VAL A 225 6.23 11.24 -12.77
C VAL A 225 6.15 9.76 -12.43
N PRO A 226 7.22 9.16 -11.87
CA PRO A 226 7.14 7.81 -11.32
C PRO A 226 6.04 7.67 -10.26
N VAL A 227 5.15 6.69 -10.46
CA VAL A 227 4.02 6.38 -9.59
C VAL A 227 4.10 4.92 -9.13
N SER A 228 3.98 4.70 -7.82
CA SER A 228 3.79 3.39 -7.20
C SER A 228 2.35 3.27 -6.72
N VAL A 229 1.56 2.36 -7.32
CA VAL A 229 0.18 2.10 -6.89
C VAL A 229 0.17 0.96 -5.89
N HIS A 230 -0.43 1.16 -4.72
CA HIS A 230 -0.57 0.12 -3.69
C HIS A 230 -1.93 -0.57 -3.76
N GLN A 231 -1.97 -1.84 -3.33
CA GLN A 231 -3.18 -2.65 -3.25
C GLN A 231 -3.68 -2.74 -1.80
N ARG A 232 -4.99 -2.54 -1.61
CA ARG A 232 -5.65 -2.85 -0.36
C ARG A 232 -5.93 -4.35 -0.29
N HIS A 233 -5.37 -5.03 0.69
CA HIS A 233 -5.68 -6.43 1.00
C HIS A 233 -6.77 -6.53 2.05
N ARG A 234 -7.63 -7.54 1.98
CA ARG A 234 -8.72 -7.74 2.94
C ARG A 234 -8.29 -8.67 4.07
N GLU A 235 -7.60 -9.75 3.73
CA GLU A 235 -7.20 -10.81 4.66
C GLU A 235 -5.70 -11.14 4.49
N PRO A 236 -4.85 -10.85 5.49
CA PRO A 236 -5.10 -9.88 6.55
C PRO A 236 -5.22 -8.46 5.97
N SER A 237 -5.87 -7.58 6.72
CA SER A 237 -6.06 -6.19 6.34
C SER A 237 -4.72 -5.43 6.33
N THR A 238 -4.16 -5.21 5.13
CA THR A 238 -2.90 -4.47 4.95
C THR A 238 -2.82 -3.79 3.58
N TRP A 239 -1.81 -2.95 3.39
CA TRP A 239 -1.39 -2.39 2.09
C TRP A 239 -0.03 -2.92 1.61
N ARG A 240 0.61 -3.76 2.44
CA ARG A 240 1.90 -4.36 2.11
C ARG A 240 1.70 -5.46 1.09
N TRP A 241 2.46 -5.38 0.01
CA TRP A 241 2.60 -6.45 -0.96
C TRP A 241 3.05 -7.75 -0.30
N GLN A 242 2.62 -8.88 -0.87
CA GLN A 242 2.89 -10.23 -0.36
C GLN A 242 3.55 -11.04 -1.49
N PRO A 243 4.83 -10.77 -1.82
CA PRO A 243 5.50 -11.33 -3.01
C PRO A 243 5.61 -12.87 -2.99
N ASN A 244 5.55 -13.47 -1.79
CA ASN A 244 5.65 -14.91 -1.57
C ASN A 244 4.34 -15.69 -1.83
N GLN A 245 3.26 -15.01 -2.21
CA GLN A 245 2.00 -15.66 -2.59
C GLN A 245 2.12 -16.34 -3.98
N PRO A 246 1.19 -17.23 -4.37
CA PRO A 246 1.13 -17.76 -5.72
C PRO A 246 0.92 -16.66 -6.78
N ALA A 247 1.47 -16.89 -7.98
CA ALA A 247 1.27 -16.01 -9.14
C ALA A 247 -0.15 -16.14 -9.70
N ILE A 248 -0.65 -15.06 -10.32
CA ILE A 248 -1.93 -15.08 -11.02
C ILE A 248 -1.76 -15.72 -12.41
N THR A 249 -2.58 -16.72 -12.72
CA THR A 249 -2.71 -17.22 -14.09
C THR A 249 -3.72 -16.36 -14.85
N PHE A 250 -3.22 -15.49 -15.72
CA PHE A 250 -4.04 -14.62 -16.55
C PHE A 250 -4.44 -15.29 -17.87
N GLN A 251 -5.72 -15.17 -18.24
CA GLN A 251 -6.27 -15.61 -19.52
C GLN A 251 -6.74 -14.42 -20.34
N THR A 252 -6.27 -14.34 -21.59
CA THR A 252 -6.70 -13.32 -22.56
C THR A 252 -7.66 -13.95 -23.55
N GLY A 253 -8.84 -13.36 -23.73
CA GLY A 253 -9.80 -13.76 -24.75
C GLY A 253 -9.90 -12.72 -25.87
N GLU A 254 -9.76 -13.16 -27.12
CA GLU A 254 -9.98 -12.35 -28.32
C GLU A 254 -11.14 -12.93 -29.13
N PRO A 255 -11.96 -12.10 -29.78
CA PRO A 255 -13.00 -12.57 -30.68
C PRO A 255 -12.39 -13.25 -31.92
N ALA A 256 -12.96 -14.39 -32.33
CA ALA A 256 -12.45 -15.18 -33.45
C ALA A 256 -12.45 -14.41 -34.79
N GLN A 257 -13.44 -13.51 -34.99
CA GLN A 257 -13.50 -12.62 -36.15
C GLN A 257 -14.14 -11.28 -35.74
N PRO A 258 -13.42 -10.14 -35.80
CA PRO A 258 -13.98 -8.82 -35.52
C PRO A 258 -14.91 -8.40 -36.66
N ARG A 259 -16.21 -8.63 -36.49
CA ARG A 259 -17.27 -8.37 -37.48
C ARG A 259 -18.19 -7.19 -37.14
N TYR A 260 -18.19 -6.73 -35.90
CA TYR A 260 -19.09 -5.68 -35.41
C TYR A 260 -18.29 -4.48 -34.90
N SER A 261 -18.87 -3.29 -35.03
CA SER A 261 -18.25 -2.03 -34.57
C SER A 261 -18.32 -1.82 -33.06
N THR A 262 -19.25 -2.50 -32.36
CA THR A 262 -19.37 -2.37 -30.91
C THR A 262 -18.35 -3.27 -30.21
N VAL A 263 -17.47 -2.66 -29.42
CA VAL A 263 -16.41 -3.37 -28.70
C VAL A 263 -16.67 -3.33 -27.19
N ALA A 264 -16.54 -4.49 -26.54
CA ALA A 264 -16.49 -4.60 -25.10
C ALA A 264 -15.14 -5.15 -24.64
N LEU A 265 -14.60 -4.60 -23.55
CA LEU A 265 -13.43 -5.11 -22.85
C LEU A 265 -13.83 -5.52 -21.44
N LYS A 266 -13.89 -6.84 -21.21
CA LYS A 266 -14.18 -7.46 -19.92
C LYS A 266 -12.90 -7.65 -19.13
N LEU A 267 -12.76 -6.96 -18.00
CA LEU A 267 -11.61 -7.09 -17.10
C LEU A 267 -12.08 -7.75 -15.79
N ALA A 268 -11.96 -9.08 -15.68
CA ALA A 268 -12.59 -9.86 -14.61
C ALA A 268 -11.55 -10.62 -13.77
N LEU A 269 -10.97 -9.93 -12.79
CA LEU A 269 -9.95 -10.47 -11.88
C LEU A 269 -10.48 -10.64 -10.45
N SER A 270 -11.27 -9.69 -9.94
CA SER A 270 -11.80 -9.75 -8.57
C SER A 270 -13.11 -10.53 -8.45
N ALA A 271 -13.81 -10.75 -9.56
CA ALA A 271 -15.01 -11.57 -9.65
C ALA A 271 -15.25 -12.02 -11.08
N THR A 272 -15.98 -13.13 -11.26
CA THR A 272 -16.44 -13.59 -12.57
C THR A 272 -17.48 -12.63 -13.16
N VAL A 273 -17.32 -12.31 -14.44
CA VAL A 273 -18.31 -11.55 -15.23
C VAL A 273 -18.74 -12.41 -16.42
N ASN A 274 -20.02 -12.78 -16.45
CA ASN A 274 -20.60 -13.57 -17.54
C ASN A 274 -20.94 -12.67 -18.74
N ASP A 275 -20.77 -13.20 -19.95
CA ASP A 275 -20.98 -12.45 -21.20
C ASP A 275 -22.44 -12.03 -21.39
N ASP A 276 -23.41 -12.84 -20.94
CA ASP A 276 -24.84 -12.49 -20.95
C ASP A 276 -25.14 -11.14 -20.29
N ARG A 277 -24.34 -10.75 -19.27
CA ARG A 277 -24.51 -9.46 -18.59
C ARG A 277 -24.01 -8.28 -19.42
N ILE A 278 -23.05 -8.51 -20.32
CA ILE A 278 -22.56 -7.52 -21.28
C ILE A 278 -23.57 -7.42 -22.43
N HIS A 279 -24.05 -8.56 -22.94
CA HIS A 279 -25.10 -8.62 -23.95
C HIS A 279 -26.39 -7.93 -23.51
N ALA A 280 -26.77 -8.04 -22.23
CA ALA A 280 -27.94 -7.37 -21.70
C ALA A 280 -27.93 -5.83 -21.85
N VAL A 281 -26.75 -5.21 -21.94
CA VAL A 281 -26.60 -3.74 -22.02
C VAL A 281 -26.05 -3.23 -23.36
N LEU A 282 -25.36 -4.08 -24.13
CA LEU A 282 -24.81 -3.74 -25.45
C LEU A 282 -25.48 -4.48 -26.62
N GLY A 283 -26.36 -5.44 -26.34
CA GLY A 283 -26.95 -6.34 -27.33
C GLY A 283 -26.02 -7.49 -27.76
N ASP A 284 -26.50 -8.33 -28.67
CA ASP A 284 -25.78 -9.53 -29.13
C ASP A 284 -24.68 -9.20 -30.16
N ASN A 285 -24.79 -8.05 -30.84
CA ASN A 285 -23.84 -7.62 -31.88
C ASN A 285 -22.62 -6.89 -31.29
N VAL A 286 -21.97 -7.52 -30.30
CA VAL A 286 -20.80 -6.97 -29.59
C VAL A 286 -19.61 -7.92 -29.68
N GLN A 287 -18.41 -7.35 -29.83
CA GLN A 287 -17.15 -8.10 -29.82
C GLN A 287 -16.52 -8.00 -28.43
N ILE A 288 -16.56 -9.11 -27.68
CA ILE A 288 -16.06 -9.17 -26.30
C ILE A 288 -14.60 -9.62 -26.30
N TRP A 289 -13.73 -8.68 -25.95
CA TRP A 289 -12.34 -8.94 -25.56
C TRP A 289 -12.28 -9.11 -24.05
N SER A 290 -11.36 -9.92 -23.55
CA SER A 290 -11.27 -10.15 -22.11
C SER A 290 -9.86 -10.35 -21.57
N LEU A 291 -9.68 -9.92 -20.33
CA LEU A 291 -8.59 -10.33 -19.45
C LEU A 291 -9.21 -10.86 -18.16
N THR A 292 -8.97 -12.13 -17.88
CA THR A 292 -9.52 -12.82 -16.70
C THR A 292 -8.41 -13.53 -15.94
N ALA A 293 -8.72 -14.02 -14.74
CA ALA A 293 -7.82 -14.85 -13.95
C ALA A 293 -8.48 -16.19 -13.62
N ASP A 294 -7.64 -17.22 -13.44
CA ASP A 294 -8.09 -18.47 -12.82
C ASP A 294 -8.57 -18.18 -11.39
N ASN A 295 -9.78 -18.63 -11.06
CA ASN A 295 -10.40 -18.46 -9.73
C ASN A 295 -10.44 -16.99 -9.24
N PRO A 296 -11.19 -16.10 -9.92
CA PRO A 296 -11.21 -14.68 -9.58
C PRO A 296 -11.80 -14.45 -8.18
N HIS A 297 -11.15 -13.60 -7.38
CA HIS A 297 -11.63 -13.22 -6.05
C HIS A 297 -11.11 -11.84 -5.59
N ASN A 298 -11.80 -11.24 -4.62
CA ASN A 298 -11.60 -9.85 -4.17
C ASN A 298 -10.23 -9.52 -3.57
N ASP A 299 -9.34 -10.50 -3.40
CA ASP A 299 -8.03 -10.34 -2.78
C ASP A 299 -6.93 -11.05 -3.59
N ILE A 300 -7.14 -11.21 -4.91
CA ILE A 300 -6.26 -11.98 -5.79
C ILE A 300 -4.91 -11.30 -6.07
N MET A 301 -4.89 -9.96 -6.14
CA MET A 301 -3.71 -9.17 -6.51
C MET A 301 -2.77 -9.05 -5.31
N ARG A 302 -1.87 -10.01 -5.12
CA ARG A 302 -0.96 -10.07 -3.96
C ARG A 302 0.47 -9.65 -4.24
N ARG A 303 0.89 -9.63 -5.51
CA ARG A 303 2.28 -9.50 -5.90
C ARG A 303 2.46 -8.32 -6.86
N PRO A 304 3.51 -7.50 -6.70
CA PRO A 304 3.78 -6.38 -7.61
C PRO A 304 4.10 -6.86 -9.04
N GLU A 305 4.65 -8.07 -9.19
CA GLU A 305 4.93 -8.70 -10.48
C GLU A 305 3.63 -8.99 -11.26
N ASP A 306 2.58 -9.44 -10.57
CA ASP A 306 1.28 -9.70 -11.20
C ASP A 306 0.60 -8.40 -11.64
N LEU A 307 0.81 -7.29 -10.91
CA LEU A 307 0.35 -5.96 -11.33
C LEU A 307 1.09 -5.47 -12.59
N ALA A 308 2.40 -5.76 -12.69
CA ALA A 308 3.19 -5.45 -13.88
C ALA A 308 2.73 -6.27 -15.10
N GLU A 309 2.47 -7.57 -14.90
CA GLU A 309 1.96 -8.45 -15.94
C GLU A 309 0.54 -8.05 -16.40
N PHE A 310 -0.33 -7.67 -15.46
CA PHE A 310 -1.64 -7.09 -15.77
C PHE A 310 -1.52 -5.88 -16.70
N LYS A 311 -0.67 -4.90 -16.35
CA LYS A 311 -0.44 -3.71 -17.19
C LYS A 311 0.01 -4.07 -18.60
N ARG A 312 0.94 -5.02 -18.72
CA ARG A 312 1.44 -5.48 -20.02
C ARG A 312 0.31 -6.04 -20.88
N ARG A 313 -0.58 -6.85 -20.30
CA ARG A 313 -1.71 -7.47 -21.01
C ARG A 313 -2.80 -6.47 -21.38
N VAL A 314 -3.10 -5.50 -20.53
CA VAL A 314 -4.09 -4.47 -20.86
C VAL A 314 -3.60 -3.55 -21.98
N ARG A 315 -2.32 -3.13 -21.97
CA ARG A 315 -1.72 -2.39 -23.10
C ARG A 315 -1.80 -3.17 -24.40
N TYR A 316 -1.48 -4.47 -24.34
CA TYR A 316 -1.62 -5.36 -25.50
C TYR A 316 -3.08 -5.39 -26.01
N LEU A 317 -4.06 -5.50 -25.11
CA LEU A 317 -5.48 -5.50 -25.49
C LEU A 317 -5.93 -4.16 -26.10
N PHE A 318 -5.49 -3.01 -25.57
CA PHE A 318 -5.79 -1.71 -26.18
C PHE A 318 -5.29 -1.62 -27.62
N ASP A 319 -4.02 -2.01 -27.86
CA ASP A 319 -3.43 -2.02 -29.20
C ASP A 319 -4.17 -2.98 -30.14
N ARG A 320 -4.44 -4.21 -29.70
CA ARG A 320 -5.13 -5.23 -30.50
C ARG A 320 -6.56 -4.83 -30.85
N ILE A 321 -7.29 -4.27 -29.89
CA ILE A 321 -8.65 -3.76 -30.13
C ILE A 321 -8.59 -2.65 -31.18
N LYS A 322 -7.67 -1.69 -31.04
CA LYS A 322 -7.54 -0.60 -32.00
C LYS A 322 -7.20 -1.11 -33.40
N ALA A 323 -6.25 -2.03 -33.51
CA ALA A 323 -5.87 -2.63 -34.79
C ALA A 323 -7.02 -3.41 -35.45
N ALA A 324 -7.89 -4.04 -34.66
CA ALA A 324 -9.02 -4.82 -35.16
C ALA A 324 -10.25 -3.97 -35.54
N HIS A 325 -10.46 -2.84 -34.88
CA HIS A 325 -11.72 -2.06 -34.95
C HIS A 325 -11.57 -0.65 -35.53
N GLY A 326 -10.34 -0.16 -35.71
CA GLY A 326 -10.04 1.16 -36.26
C GLY A 326 -10.01 2.28 -35.21
N GLU A 327 -9.53 3.46 -35.62
CA GLU A 327 -9.27 4.63 -34.76
C GLU A 327 -10.56 5.32 -34.24
N ASP A 328 -11.71 5.12 -34.90
CA ASP A 328 -12.98 5.74 -34.52
C ASP A 328 -13.78 4.92 -33.49
N ALA A 329 -13.27 3.75 -33.08
CA ALA A 329 -13.96 2.87 -32.15
C ALA A 329 -13.91 3.40 -30.69
N ILE A 330 -14.88 2.96 -29.87
CA ILE A 330 -14.92 3.24 -28.42
C ILE A 330 -14.94 1.90 -27.70
N ILE A 331 -14.09 1.76 -26.69
CA ILE A 331 -14.01 0.54 -25.88
C ILE A 331 -14.99 0.66 -24.71
N ASN A 332 -16.01 -0.22 -24.66
CA ASN A 332 -16.87 -0.35 -23.48
C ASN A 332 -16.18 -1.24 -22.44
N VAL A 333 -15.68 -0.65 -21.37
CA VAL A 333 -14.90 -1.36 -20.34
C VAL A 333 -15.82 -1.83 -19.22
N PHE A 334 -15.78 -3.11 -18.90
CA PHE A 334 -16.53 -3.76 -17.81
C PHE A 334 -15.54 -4.28 -16.75
N PRO A 335 -15.19 -3.45 -15.74
CA PRO A 335 -14.20 -3.77 -14.72
C PRO A 335 -14.80 -4.50 -13.52
N ALA A 336 -14.27 -5.68 -13.24
CA ALA A 336 -14.29 -6.35 -11.94
C ALA A 336 -12.84 -6.55 -11.50
N LEU A 337 -12.26 -5.50 -10.92
CA LEU A 337 -10.82 -5.37 -10.69
C LEU A 337 -10.47 -5.16 -9.21
N PRO A 338 -9.30 -5.63 -8.75
CA PRO A 338 -8.62 -5.07 -7.59
C PRO A 338 -8.35 -3.56 -7.74
N ASN A 339 -8.37 -2.81 -6.64
CA ASN A 339 -8.23 -1.35 -6.66
C ASN A 339 -6.97 -0.87 -7.41
N SER A 340 -5.82 -1.51 -7.18
CA SER A 340 -4.57 -1.13 -7.84
C SER A 340 -4.65 -1.28 -9.36
N THR A 341 -5.25 -2.37 -9.84
CA THR A 341 -5.43 -2.62 -11.28
C THR A 341 -6.37 -1.61 -11.92
N ALA A 342 -7.43 -1.17 -11.23
CA ALA A 342 -8.33 -0.16 -11.76
C ALA A 342 -7.63 1.20 -11.95
N VAL A 343 -6.82 1.62 -10.98
CA VAL A 343 -5.96 2.80 -11.15
C VAL A 343 -5.00 2.62 -12.33
N GLU A 344 -4.37 1.45 -12.44
CA GLU A 344 -3.41 1.20 -13.50
C GLU A 344 -4.06 1.15 -14.90
N VAL A 345 -5.32 0.72 -15.06
CA VAL A 345 -6.04 0.79 -16.35
C VAL A 345 -6.04 2.22 -16.91
N GLY A 346 -6.39 3.20 -16.08
CA GLY A 346 -6.38 4.59 -16.50
C GLY A 346 -4.97 5.14 -16.71
N ARG A 347 -4.01 4.69 -15.90
CA ARG A 347 -2.64 5.19 -15.92
C ARG A 347 -1.83 4.72 -17.11
N ILE A 348 -2.13 3.53 -17.63
CA ILE A 348 -1.48 2.98 -18.83
C ILE A 348 -2.16 3.39 -20.14
N TRP A 349 -3.36 3.98 -20.06
CA TRP A 349 -4.07 4.51 -21.22
C TRP A 349 -3.43 5.83 -21.68
N MET A 350 -3.16 5.95 -22.98
CA MET A 350 -2.47 7.09 -23.58
C MET A 350 -3.41 7.84 -24.53
N SER A 351 -3.74 9.09 -24.20
CA SER A 351 -4.74 9.90 -24.93
C SER A 351 -4.47 10.14 -26.41
N LYS A 352 -3.22 10.00 -26.86
CA LYS A 352 -2.84 10.16 -28.27
C LYS A 352 -2.74 8.85 -29.05
N ALA A 353 -2.79 7.71 -28.38
CA ALA A 353 -2.50 6.41 -28.99
C ALA A 353 -3.64 5.41 -28.82
N ASP A 354 -4.34 5.44 -27.68
CA ASP A 354 -5.39 4.50 -27.34
C ASP A 354 -6.78 5.06 -27.63
N LEU A 355 -7.72 4.15 -27.91
CA LEU A 355 -9.12 4.49 -28.15
C LEU A 355 -9.80 5.04 -26.88
N PRO A 356 -10.81 5.90 -27.01
CA PRO A 356 -11.62 6.33 -25.88
C PRO A 356 -12.25 5.15 -25.13
N LEU A 357 -12.34 5.27 -23.81
CA LEU A 357 -12.94 4.26 -22.94
C LEU A 357 -14.27 4.77 -22.41
N ARG A 358 -15.33 3.98 -22.59
CA ARG A 358 -16.60 4.15 -21.87
C ARG A 358 -16.63 3.15 -20.72
N ILE A 359 -16.59 3.65 -19.49
CA ILE A 359 -16.50 2.80 -18.30
C ILE A 359 -17.90 2.45 -17.80
N TRP A 360 -18.15 1.16 -17.62
CA TRP A 360 -19.37 0.64 -17.03
C TRP A 360 -19.13 0.28 -15.56
N ASP A 361 -20.14 0.48 -14.72
CA ASP A 361 -20.11 0.08 -13.31
C ASP A 361 -21.26 -0.88 -12.99
N GLN A 362 -20.99 -1.88 -12.15
CA GLN A 362 -22.02 -2.82 -11.73
C GLN A 362 -22.76 -2.27 -10.52
N ASN A 363 -24.05 -1.94 -10.72
CA ASN A 363 -24.87 -1.38 -9.67
C ASN A 363 -26.10 -2.26 -9.40
N ARG A 364 -26.27 -2.67 -8.14
CA ARG A 364 -27.37 -3.58 -7.73
C ARG A 364 -28.73 -2.89 -7.74
N THR A 365 -28.79 -1.61 -7.37
CA THR A 365 -30.04 -0.84 -7.26
C THR A 365 -30.71 -0.67 -8.62
N VAL A 366 -29.92 -0.50 -9.67
CA VAL A 366 -30.39 -0.36 -11.06
C VAL A 366 -30.42 -1.70 -11.82
N GLY A 367 -30.08 -2.81 -11.16
CA GLY A 367 -30.24 -4.17 -11.70
C GLY A 367 -29.18 -4.64 -12.70
N GLY A 368 -28.03 -3.94 -12.85
CA GLY A 368 -27.05 -4.31 -13.87
C GLY A 368 -25.91 -3.33 -14.05
N PHE A 369 -25.29 -3.41 -15.23
CA PHE A 369 -24.25 -2.47 -15.63
C PHE A 369 -24.85 -1.14 -16.07
N VAL A 370 -24.28 -0.03 -15.62
CA VAL A 370 -24.61 1.32 -16.10
C VAL A 370 -23.38 2.02 -16.64
N SER A 371 -23.54 2.78 -17.72
CA SER A 371 -22.47 3.63 -18.23
C SER A 371 -22.24 4.79 -17.27
N THR A 372 -20.98 5.05 -16.94
CA THR A 372 -20.59 6.07 -15.95
C THR A 372 -19.73 7.15 -16.60
N LEU A 373 -18.40 6.98 -16.59
CA LEU A 373 -17.44 7.95 -17.08
C LEU A 373 -17.00 7.60 -18.50
N THR A 374 -16.66 8.63 -19.27
CA THR A 374 -15.91 8.49 -20.52
C THR A 374 -14.50 9.07 -20.32
N ILE A 375 -13.50 8.30 -20.74
CA ILE A 375 -12.09 8.68 -20.78
C ILE A 375 -11.73 8.89 -22.25
N ALA A 376 -11.32 10.11 -22.57
CA ALA A 376 -10.95 10.56 -23.90
C ALA A 376 -9.87 11.64 -23.81
#